data_AF-A0A945VFV9-F1
#
_entry.id   AF-A0A945VFV9-F1
#
_cell.length_a   1.000
_cell.length_b   1.000
_cell.length_c   1.000
_cell.angle_alpha   90.00
_cell.angle_beta   90.00
_cell.angle_gamma   90.00
#
_symmetry.space_group_name_H-M   'P 1'
#
loop_
_entity.id
_entity.type
_entity.pdbx_description
1 polymer ?
#
loop_
_entity_poly.entity_id
_entity_poly.type
_entity_poly.pdbx_seq_one_letter_code
_entity_poly.pdbx_strand_id
1 'polypeptide(L)' 'MICIKVTIPEEICKIDDELKAIYHSKDSVCIWIFKTRHDRNVFMEQTVGMTKLERENYYNKSFSEGIIN' A
#
# COMPACT_ATOMS: atom_id res chain seq x y z
N MET A 1 -7.31 16.52 2.63
CA MET A 1 -7.59 15.33 3.47
C MET A 1 -9.04 14.96 3.26
N ILE A 2 -9.30 13.74 2.77
CA ILE A 2 -10.66 13.18 2.66
C ILE A 2 -10.77 12.10 3.72
N CYS A 3 -11.85 12.09 4.51
CA CYS A 3 -12.07 11.11 5.57
C CYS A 3 -13.26 10.23 5.22
N ILE A 4 -13.04 8.92 5.17
CA ILE A 4 -14.09 7.92 5.03
C ILE A 4 -14.30 7.29 6.40
N LYS A 5 -15.49 7.46 6.98
CA LYS A 5 -15.79 6.91 8.30
C LYS A 5 -16.12 5.42 8.19
N VAL A 6 -15.23 4.57 8.69
CA VAL A 6 -15.36 3.11 8.74
C VAL A 6 -14.70 2.59 10.02
N THR A 7 -15.01 1.35 10.40
CA THR A 7 -14.23 0.64 11.42
C THR A 7 -12.91 0.21 10.79
N ILE A 8 -11.79 0.72 11.30
CA ILE A 8 -10.44 0.36 10.83
C ILE A 8 -9.89 -0.76 11.73
N PRO A 9 -9.38 -1.88 11.16
CA PRO A 9 -8.76 -2.94 11.96
C PRO A 9 -7.53 -2.47 12.75
N GLU A 10 -7.33 -3.00 13.96
CA GLU A 10 -6.26 -2.56 14.87
C GLU A 10 -4.87 -2.85 14.29
N GLU A 11 -4.71 -3.96 13.56
CA GLU A 11 -3.48 -4.33 12.87
C GLU A 11 -3.07 -3.27 11.83
N ILE A 12 -4.02 -2.64 11.15
CA ILE A 12 -3.75 -1.56 10.20
C ILE A 12 -3.34 -0.28 10.93
N CYS A 13 -3.95 0.00 12.09
CA CYS A 13 -3.63 1.15 12.92
C CYS A 13 -2.21 1.07 13.53
N LYS A 14 -1.67 -0.13 13.74
CA LYS A 14 -0.34 -0.35 14.31
C LYS A 14 0.81 -0.14 13.33
N ILE A 15 0.53 -0.21 12.04
CA ILE A 15 1.55 0.01 11.01
C ILE A 15 1.80 1.52 10.90
N ASP A 16 3.06 1.93 10.76
CA ASP A 16 3.42 3.34 10.53
C ASP A 16 2.83 3.85 9.19
N ASP A 17 2.22 5.03 9.20
CA ASP A 17 1.62 5.63 8.01
C ASP A 17 2.68 5.98 6.93
N GLU A 18 3.93 6.22 7.30
CA GLU A 18 5.03 6.44 6.35
C GLU A 18 5.41 5.18 5.56
N LEU A 19 4.97 4.01 6.04
CA LEU A 19 5.19 2.68 5.45
C LEU A 19 3.97 2.17 4.68
N LYS A 20 2.95 3.01 4.46
CA LYS A 20 1.75 2.63 3.71
C LYS A 20 1.65 3.41 2.39
N ALA A 21 1.21 2.74 1.34
CA ALA A 21 0.64 3.38 0.16
C ALA A 21 -0.84 3.03 0.06
N ILE A 22 -1.69 4.06 -0.04
CA ILE A 22 -3.15 3.90 -0.09
C ILE A 22 -3.60 4.03 -1.54
N TYR A 23 -4.41 3.09 -1.98
CA TYR A 23 -5.10 3.10 -3.27
C TYR A 23 -6.59 2.85 -3.04
N HIS A 24 -7.44 3.29 -3.96
CA HIS A 24 -8.87 2.99 -3.89
C HIS A 24 -9.41 2.58 -5.25
N SER A 25 -10.37 1.66 -5.25
CA SER A 25 -11.25 1.37 -6.38
C SER A 25 -12.64 1.96 -6.14
N LYS A 26 -13.63 1.53 -6.92
CA LYS A 26 -15.03 1.90 -6.73
C LYS A 26 -15.60 1.44 -5.38
N ASP A 27 -15.07 0.35 -4.84
CA ASP A 27 -15.66 -0.45 -3.78
C ASP A 27 -14.65 -0.91 -2.72
N SER A 28 -13.36 -0.57 -2.86
CA SER A 28 -12.34 -0.98 -1.91
C SER A 28 -11.30 0.13 -1.69
N VAL A 29 -10.72 0.13 -0.48
CA VAL A 29 -9.45 0.80 -0.18
C VAL A 29 -8.42 -0.30 -0.04
N CYS A 30 -7.34 -0.21 -0.80
CA CYS A 30 -6.20 -1.11 -0.76
C CYS A 30 -5.04 -0.40 -0.07
N ILE A 31 -4.35 -1.11 0.82
CA ILE A 31 -3.17 -0.61 1.53
C ILE A 31 -2.00 -1.54 1.19
N TRP A 32 -0.98 -1.01 0.55
CA TRP A 32 0.31 -1.69 0.41
C TRP A 32 1.21 -1.27 1.55
N ILE A 33 1.91 -2.24 2.15
CA ILE A 33 2.74 -2.05 3.35
C ILE A 33 4.19 -2.26 2.93
N PHE A 34 5.11 -1.45 3.45
CA PHE A 34 6.52 -1.51 3.06
C PHE A 34 7.41 -1.67 4.28
N LYS A 35 8.58 -2.29 4.10
CA LYS A 35 9.57 -2.41 5.17
C LYS A 35 10.23 -1.07 5.48
N THR A 36 10.41 -0.23 4.47
CA THR A 36 11.04 1.08 4.61
C THR A 36 10.25 2.15 3.87
N ARG A 37 10.40 3.39 4.35
CA ARG A 37 9.87 4.59 3.67
C ARG A 37 10.46 4.75 2.26
N HIS A 38 11.72 4.34 2.07
CA HIS A 38 12.37 4.38 0.77
C HIS A 38 11.67 3.45 -0.22
N ASP A 39 11.40 2.21 0.17
CA ASP A 39 10.70 1.24 -0.68
C ASP A 39 9.30 1.73 -1.06
N ARG A 40 8.57 2.30 -0.09
CA ARG A 40 7.27 2.93 -0.35
C ARG A 40 7.38 4.04 -1.40
N ASN A 41 8.39 4.90 -1.29
CA ASN A 41 8.59 5.99 -2.24
C ASN A 41 8.96 5.48 -3.63
N VAL A 42 9.90 4.52 -3.73
CA VAL A 42 10.27 3.87 -4.99
C VAL A 42 9.06 3.23 -5.66
N PHE A 43 8.23 2.51 -4.89
CA PHE A 43 6.99 1.94 -5.42
C PHE A 43 6.08 3.02 -5.99
N MET A 44 5.86 4.13 -5.29
CA MET A 44 4.99 5.21 -5.76
C MET A 44 5.51 5.83 -7.07
N GLU A 45 6.82 6.06 -7.17
CA GLU A 45 7.46 6.64 -8.36
C GLU A 45 7.42 5.68 -9.57
N GLN A 46 7.78 4.42 -9.37
CA GLN A 46 7.91 3.46 -10.47
C GLN A 46 6.56 2.98 -11.02
N THR A 47 5.48 3.13 -10.27
CA THR A 47 4.16 2.65 -10.66
C THR A 47 3.24 3.73 -11.23
N VAL A 48 3.75 4.94 -11.47
CA VAL A 48 2.97 6.01 -12.11
C VAL A 48 2.41 5.53 -13.45
N GLY A 49 1.10 5.72 -13.66
CA GLY A 49 0.40 5.29 -14.87
C GLY A 49 -0.01 3.80 -14.89
N MET A 50 0.47 2.97 -13.97
CA MET A 50 0.07 1.56 -13.89
C MET A 50 -1.34 1.39 -13.31
N THR A 51 -2.06 0.40 -13.84
CA THR A 51 -3.32 -0.11 -13.30
C THR A 51 -3.11 -0.75 -11.92
N LYS A 52 -4.22 -0.98 -11.20
CA LYS A 52 -4.18 -1.71 -9.91
C LYS A 52 -3.50 -3.07 -10.03
N LEU A 53 -3.82 -3.84 -11.09
CA LEU A 53 -3.27 -5.17 -11.30
C LEU A 53 -1.77 -5.13 -11.57
N GLU A 54 -1.30 -4.17 -12.38
CA GLU A 54 0.12 -3.98 -12.65
C GLU A 54 0.89 -3.56 -11.38
N ARG A 55 0.30 -2.68 -10.57
CA ARG A 55 0.84 -2.30 -9.24
C ARG A 55 0.97 -3.50 -8.32
N GLU A 56 -0.06 -4.32 -8.22
CA GLU A 56 -0.08 -5.51 -7.39
C GLU A 56 0.99 -6.53 -7.84
N ASN A 57 1.09 -6.77 -9.15
CA ASN A 57 2.14 -7.65 -9.70
C ASN A 57 3.54 -7.10 -9.43
N TYR A 58 3.76 -5.80 -9.62
CA TYR A 58 5.04 -5.15 -9.36
C TYR A 58 5.40 -5.18 -7.86
N TYR A 59 4.41 -4.94 -6.97
CA TYR A 59 4.57 -5.04 -5.53
C TYR A 59 4.97 -6.45 -5.09
N ASN A 60 4.23 -7.46 -5.58
CA ASN A 60 4.49 -8.86 -5.25
C ASN A 60 5.89 -9.29 -5.70
N LYS A 61 6.33 -8.84 -6.86
CA LYS A 61 7.66 -9.15 -7.38
C LYS A 61 8.81 -8.46 -6.62
N SER A 62 8.58 -7.26 -6.09
CA SER A 62 9.68 -6.37 -5.68
C SER A 62 9.74 -6.08 -4.17
N PHE A 63 8.63 -6.23 -3.45
CA PHE A 63 8.52 -5.79 -2.05
C PHE A 63 7.84 -6.80 -1.10
N SER A 64 7.15 -7.83 -1.63
CA SER A 64 6.33 -8.72 -0.81
C SER A 64 7.12 -9.74 0.03
N GLU A 65 8.39 -9.99 -0.30
CA GLU A 65 9.21 -10.96 0.43
C GLU A 65 9.42 -10.56 1.89
N GLY A 66 8.94 -11.38 2.84
CA GLY A 66 9.17 -11.21 4.27
C GLY A 66 8.34 -10.11 4.96
N ILE A 67 7.21 -9.72 4.39
CA ILE A 67 6.20 -8.87 5.06
C ILE A 67 5.14 -9.71 5.80
N ILE A 68 5.11 -11.03 5.57
CA ILE A 68 4.28 -11.98 6.30
C ILE A 68 5.21 -12.95 7.02
N ASN A 69 5.45 -12.70 8.31
CA ASN A 69 5.87 -13.66 9.33
C ASN A 69 5.14 -13.28 10.62
#